data_AF-A0A3B0XK78-F1
#
_entry.id   AF-A0A3B0XK78-F1
#
_cell.length_a   1.000
_cell.length_b   1.000
_cell.length_c   1.000
_cell.angle_alpha   90.00
_cell.angle_beta   90.00
_cell.angle_gamma   90.00
#
_symmetry.space_group_name_H-M   'P 1'
#
loop_
_entity.id
_entity.type
_entity.pdbx_description
1 polymer ?
#
loop_
_entity_poly.entity_id
_entity_poly.type
_entity_poly.pdbx_seq_one_letter_code
_entity_poly.pdbx_strand_id
1 'polypeptide(L)'
;MNISKLLLYYNTLKYLRLRQLVFNVIRRLFRKPKIADINVDINGGIKCHQLSMSMPVVYKNKIDKESVCFLNQKRSLEYIQGWACLDEPKLWRYNLHYFDFLLDDGASEEIKDSLIDSWIMASPGLKVDAWEAYPVSLRLVNWIKYFIVYKKNTI
;
A
#
# COMPACT_ATOMS: atom_id res chain seq x y z
N MET A 1 27.63 -14.65 -20.62
CA MET A 1 26.16 -14.64 -20.56
C MET A 1 25.66 -15.99 -21.06
N ASN A 2 24.82 -16.69 -20.30
CA ASN A 2 24.44 -18.08 -20.60
C ASN A 2 23.50 -18.15 -21.84
N ILE A 3 23.70 -19.10 -22.75
CA ILE A 3 22.97 -19.21 -24.04
C ILE A 3 21.46 -19.33 -23.82
N SER A 4 21.05 -20.00 -22.74
CA SER A 4 19.65 -20.12 -22.31
C SER A 4 18.98 -18.77 -22.03
N LYS A 5 19.70 -17.83 -21.42
CA LYS A 5 19.19 -16.48 -21.15
C LYS A 5 19.05 -15.66 -22.44
N LEU A 6 19.97 -15.82 -23.38
CA LEU A 6 19.90 -15.17 -24.69
C LEU A 6 18.66 -15.60 -25.48
N LEU A 7 18.36 -16.91 -25.50
CA LEU A 7 17.15 -17.45 -26.12
C LEU A 7 15.87 -16.94 -25.45
N LEU A 8 15.86 -16.80 -24.12
CA LEU A 8 14.73 -16.22 -23.38
C LEU A 8 14.48 -14.76 -23.77
N TYR A 9 15.54 -13.94 -23.82
CA TYR A 9 15.42 -12.55 -24.25
C TYR A 9 14.95 -12.45 -25.70
N TYR A 10 15.50 -13.25 -26.62
CA TYR A 10 15.07 -13.27 -28.02
C TYR A 10 13.58 -13.61 -28.15
N ASN A 11 13.11 -14.65 -27.45
CA ASN A 11 11.70 -15.03 -27.45
C ASN A 11 10.78 -13.96 -26.85
N THR A 12 11.30 -13.09 -25.98
CA THR A 12 10.57 -11.93 -25.45
C THR A 12 10.57 -10.76 -26.43
N LEU A 13 11.72 -10.48 -27.04
CA LEU A 13 11.93 -9.31 -27.90
C LEU A 13 11.26 -9.44 -29.27
N LYS A 14 11.14 -10.65 -29.82
CA LYS A 14 10.58 -10.86 -31.17
C LYS A 14 9.11 -10.43 -31.31
N TYR A 15 8.36 -10.36 -30.20
CA TYR A 15 6.97 -9.92 -30.19
C TYR A 15 6.78 -8.44 -29.80
N LEU A 16 7.85 -7.77 -29.35
CA LEU A 16 7.80 -6.37 -28.96
C LEU A 16 7.90 -5.46 -30.18
N ARG A 17 7.01 -4.46 -30.26
CA ARG A 17 7.12 -3.41 -31.27
C ARG A 17 8.40 -2.60 -31.00
N LEU A 18 9.13 -2.22 -32.04
CA LEU A 18 10.33 -1.37 -31.92
C LEU A 18 10.08 -0.11 -31.08
N ARG A 19 8.90 0.52 -31.24
CA ARG A 19 8.46 1.65 -30.42
C ARG A 19 8.47 1.32 -28.92
N GLN A 20 7.96 0.15 -28.51
CA GLN A 20 7.92 -0.25 -27.09
C GLN A 20 9.34 -0.42 -26.53
N LEU A 21 10.26 -0.98 -27.32
CA LEU A 21 11.65 -1.14 -26.94
C LEU A 21 12.33 0.22 -26.75
N VAL A 22 12.23 1.11 -27.75
CA VAL A 22 12.80 2.46 -27.71
C VAL A 22 12.26 3.24 -26.51
N PHE A 23 10.95 3.31 -26.31
CA PHE A 23 10.38 4.05 -25.18
C PHE A 23 10.63 3.38 -23.82
N ASN A 24 10.82 2.05 -23.73
CA ASN A 24 11.24 1.40 -22.50
C ASN A 24 12.68 1.78 -22.12
N VAL A 25 13.60 1.80 -23.09
CA VAL A 25 14.98 2.25 -22.88
C VAL A 25 14.99 3.73 -22.49
N ILE A 26 14.26 4.58 -23.22
CA ILE A 26 14.19 6.02 -22.93
C ILE A 26 13.64 6.27 -21.51
N ARG A 27 12.56 5.58 -21.12
CA ARG A 27 11.98 5.76 -19.78
C ARG A 27 12.92 5.31 -18.67
N ARG A 28 13.61 4.18 -18.86
CA ARG A 28 14.53 3.64 -17.86
C ARG A 28 15.80 4.48 -17.71
N LEU A 29 16.32 5.04 -18.79
CA LEU A 29 17.59 5.77 -18.77
C LEU A 29 17.43 7.28 -18.55
N PHE A 30 16.39 7.91 -19.09
CA PHE A 30 16.29 9.37 -19.15
C PHE A 30 15.08 9.97 -18.42
N ARG A 31 14.13 9.16 -17.95
CA ARG A 31 12.95 9.65 -17.22
C ARG A 31 12.92 9.11 -15.80
N LYS A 32 13.66 9.76 -14.90
CA LYS A 32 13.41 9.60 -13.46
C LYS A 32 12.12 10.36 -13.11
N PRO A 33 11.17 9.75 -12.39
CA PRO A 33 9.99 10.47 -11.92
C PRO A 33 10.47 11.61 -11.02
N LYS A 34 10.13 12.86 -11.37
CA LYS A 34 10.28 13.99 -10.47
C LYS A 34 9.10 13.93 -9.50
N ILE A 35 9.39 13.67 -8.23
CA ILE A 35 8.40 13.84 -7.17
C ILE A 35 8.35 15.35 -6.93
N ALA A 36 7.27 15.99 -7.36
CA ALA A 36 7.04 17.38 -7.03
C ALA A 36 6.53 17.45 -5.59
N ASP A 37 7.01 18.43 -4.84
CA ASP A 37 6.41 18.79 -3.56
C ASP A 37 5.07 19.47 -3.87
N ILE A 38 4.01 18.68 -3.88
CA ILE A 38 2.65 19.18 -4.10
C ILE A 38 2.13 19.67 -2.75
N ASN A 39 2.06 20.98 -2.56
CA ASN A 39 1.21 21.57 -1.53
C ASN A 39 -0.25 21.44 -1.98
N VAL A 40 -0.91 20.39 -1.51
CA VAL A 40 -2.35 20.21 -1.74
C VAL A 40 -3.09 21.07 -0.73
N ASP A 41 -3.86 22.04 -1.21
CA ASP A 41 -4.84 22.74 -0.38
C ASP A 41 -6.00 21.78 -0.06
N ILE A 42 -6.03 21.31 1.18
CA ILE A 42 -7.04 20.37 1.69
C ILE A 42 -8.36 21.07 2.05
N ASN A 43 -8.47 22.40 1.87
CA ASN A 43 -9.67 23.16 2.23
C ASN A 43 -10.85 22.98 1.26
N GLY A 44 -10.67 22.23 0.16
CA GLY A 44 -11.75 21.82 -0.71
C GLY A 44 -12.38 20.52 -0.19
N GLY A 45 -13.49 20.60 0.53
CA GLY A 45 -14.27 19.42 0.90
C GLY A 45 -14.48 18.49 -0.29
N ILE A 46 -14.24 17.19 -0.11
CA ILE A 46 -14.35 16.20 -1.19
C ILE A 46 -15.85 16.09 -1.54
N LYS A 47 -16.24 16.51 -2.75
CA LYS A 47 -17.55 16.16 -3.33
C LYS A 47 -17.54 14.68 -3.69
N CYS A 48 -17.62 13.82 -2.69
CA CYS A 48 -17.81 12.41 -2.87
C CYS A 48 -19.28 12.21 -3.25
N HIS A 49 -19.54 11.79 -4.50
CA HIS A 49 -20.86 11.22 -4.81
C HIS A 49 -21.07 10.07 -3.84
N GLN A 50 -22.30 9.84 -3.35
CA GLN A 50 -22.61 8.72 -2.45
C GLN A 50 -22.19 7.40 -3.10
N LEU A 51 -20.95 7.00 -2.83
CA LEU A 51 -20.40 5.73 -3.24
C LEU A 51 -20.97 4.72 -2.25
N SER A 52 -21.96 3.97 -2.71
CA SER A 52 -22.42 2.80 -1.99
C SER A 52 -21.59 1.61 -2.45
N MET A 53 -20.82 1.03 -1.53
CA MET A 53 -20.09 -0.21 -1.75
C MET A 53 -20.68 -1.29 -0.85
N SER A 54 -20.80 -2.51 -1.38
CA SER A 54 -21.15 -3.67 -0.56
C SER A 54 -20.11 -3.88 0.53
N MET A 55 -20.55 -4.41 1.69
CA MET A 55 -19.65 -4.71 2.80
C MET A 55 -18.52 -5.62 2.29
N PRO A 56 -17.25 -5.23 2.48
CA PRO A 56 -16.12 -6.05 2.10
C PRO A 56 -16.09 -7.31 2.98
N VAL A 57 -15.42 -8.36 2.49
CA VAL A 57 -15.11 -9.51 3.34
C VAL A 57 -14.22 -9.03 4.49
N VAL A 58 -14.73 -9.14 5.70
CA VAL A 58 -14.03 -8.77 6.94
C VAL A 58 -13.26 -9.98 7.44
N TYR A 59 -11.95 -9.82 7.57
CA TYR A 59 -11.11 -10.80 8.25
C TYR A 59 -11.01 -10.43 9.73
N LYS A 60 -11.44 -11.34 10.60
CA LYS A 60 -11.40 -11.15 12.05
C LYS A 60 -10.04 -11.46 12.64
N ASN A 61 -9.77 -10.92 13.82
CA ASN A 61 -8.58 -11.17 14.64
C ASN A 61 -7.26 -10.69 14.03
N LYS A 62 -7.30 -9.68 13.16
CA LYS A 62 -6.12 -9.01 12.60
C LYS A 62 -5.63 -7.85 13.44
N ILE A 63 -6.54 -7.19 14.17
CA ILE A 63 -6.20 -6.09 15.08
C ILE A 63 -7.09 -6.16 16.31
N ASP A 64 -6.52 -5.82 17.45
CA ASP A 64 -7.24 -5.53 18.69
C ASP A 64 -6.78 -4.16 19.24
N LYS A 65 -7.21 -3.81 20.46
CA LYS A 65 -6.88 -2.52 21.08
C LYS A 65 -5.38 -2.28 21.30
N GLU A 66 -4.57 -3.34 21.33
CA GLU A 66 -3.17 -3.28 21.78
C GLU A 66 -2.20 -3.88 20.77
N SER A 67 -2.69 -4.56 19.73
CA SER A 67 -1.84 -5.34 18.84
C SER A 67 -2.45 -5.62 17.47
N VAL A 68 -1.58 -6.06 16.56
CA VAL A 68 -1.94 -6.66 15.28
C VAL A 68 -1.48 -8.12 15.23
N CYS A 69 -2.19 -8.93 14.45
CA CYS A 69 -1.84 -10.33 14.22
C CYS A 69 -1.84 -10.65 12.73
N PHE A 70 -0.66 -10.98 12.19
CA PHE A 70 -0.50 -11.40 10.80
C PHE A 70 0.24 -12.74 10.75
N LEU A 71 -0.22 -13.67 9.91
CA LEU A 71 0.42 -14.98 9.77
C LEU A 71 0.58 -15.73 11.11
N ASN A 72 -0.40 -15.61 12.00
CA ASN A 72 -0.38 -16.12 13.38
C ASN A 72 0.72 -15.53 14.28
N GLN A 73 1.29 -14.39 13.90
CA GLN A 73 2.31 -13.68 14.67
C GLN A 73 1.72 -12.36 15.18
N LYS A 74 1.53 -12.29 16.51
CA LYS A 74 1.00 -11.14 17.24
C LYS A 74 2.15 -10.15 17.56
N ARG A 75 1.93 -8.86 17.31
CA ARG A 75 2.84 -7.75 17.65
C ARG A 75 2.06 -6.59 18.22
N SER A 76 2.62 -5.89 19.21
CA SER A 76 1.94 -4.74 19.82
C SER A 76 1.82 -3.57 18.84
N LEU A 77 0.82 -2.70 19.06
CA LEU A 77 0.69 -1.47 18.29
C LEU A 77 1.91 -0.56 18.47
N GLU A 78 2.50 -0.56 19.67
CA GLU A 78 3.76 0.15 19.96
C GLU A 78 4.90 -0.34 19.07
N TYR A 79 5.04 -1.67 18.92
CA TYR A 79 6.09 -2.27 18.08
C TYR A 79 5.99 -1.81 16.62
N ILE A 80 4.78 -1.70 16.07
CA ILE A 80 4.58 -1.37 14.66
C ILE A 80 4.66 0.13 14.35
N GLN A 81 4.76 1.02 15.35
CA GLN A 81 4.87 2.47 15.13
C GLN A 81 6.12 2.87 14.33
N GLY A 82 7.17 2.04 14.33
CA GLY A 82 8.34 2.25 13.48
C GLY A 82 8.08 1.95 11.99
N TRP A 83 7.00 1.23 11.68
CA TRP A 83 6.53 0.77 10.37
C TRP A 83 7.50 -0.06 9.52
N ALA A 84 8.80 -0.03 9.81
CA ALA A 84 9.81 -0.80 9.10
C ALA A 84 9.84 -2.27 9.55
N CYS A 85 9.62 -2.53 10.86
CA CYS A 85 9.61 -3.86 11.48
C CYS A 85 10.66 -4.82 10.89
N LEU A 86 11.94 -4.39 10.90
CA LEU A 86 13.01 -5.07 10.15
C LEU A 86 13.27 -6.50 10.63
N ASP A 87 12.91 -6.81 11.88
CA ASP A 87 13.04 -8.13 12.47
C ASP A 87 11.95 -9.12 11.97
N GLU A 88 10.91 -8.61 11.31
CA GLU A 88 9.82 -9.43 10.80
C GLU A 88 10.09 -9.93 9.38
N PRO A 89 9.60 -11.12 9.00
CA PRO A 89 9.69 -11.60 7.62
C PRO A 89 9.03 -10.62 6.62
N LYS A 90 9.53 -10.56 5.39
CA LYS A 90 9.00 -9.65 4.35
C LYS A 90 7.49 -9.81 4.13
N LEU A 91 6.98 -11.05 4.14
CA LEU A 91 5.54 -11.31 4.00
C LEU A 91 4.72 -10.75 5.18
N TRP A 92 5.29 -10.75 6.38
CA TRP A 92 4.64 -10.14 7.55
C TRP A 92 4.57 -8.62 7.40
N ARG A 93 5.70 -7.98 7.03
CA ARG A 93 5.76 -6.52 6.77
C ARG A 93 4.80 -6.09 5.66
N TYR A 94 4.63 -6.93 4.66
CA TYR A 94 3.63 -6.73 3.63
C TYR A 94 2.21 -6.68 4.19
N ASN A 95 1.82 -7.64 5.04
CA ASN A 95 0.50 -7.62 5.69
C ASN A 95 0.30 -6.35 6.52
N LEU A 96 1.34 -5.89 7.24
CA LEU A 96 1.32 -4.61 7.94
C LEU A 96 1.02 -3.44 6.97
N HIS A 97 1.62 -3.43 5.78
CA HIS A 97 1.43 -2.35 4.81
C HIS A 97 0.16 -2.47 3.95
N TYR A 98 -0.56 -3.59 4.01
CA TYR A 98 -1.83 -3.74 3.29
C TYR A 98 -2.97 -2.97 3.93
N PHE A 99 -2.92 -2.72 5.24
CA PHE A 99 -4.01 -2.06 5.98
C PHE A 99 -5.37 -2.76 5.83
N ASP A 100 -5.41 -4.04 5.50
CA ASP A 100 -6.68 -4.78 5.44
C ASP A 100 -7.27 -5.05 6.83
N PHE A 101 -6.44 -4.99 7.87
CA PHE A 101 -6.86 -5.03 9.28
C PHE A 101 -7.71 -3.83 9.70
N LEU A 102 -7.73 -2.73 8.94
CA LEU A 102 -8.67 -1.62 9.20
C LEU A 102 -10.14 -2.05 9.06
N LEU A 103 -10.40 -3.10 8.28
CA LEU A 103 -11.75 -3.62 8.03
C LEU A 103 -12.21 -4.57 9.14
N ASP A 104 -11.33 -4.92 10.09
CA ASP A 104 -11.67 -5.75 11.25
C ASP A 104 -12.29 -4.90 12.36
N ASP A 105 -13.29 -5.43 13.05
CA ASP A 105 -14.03 -4.73 14.10
C ASP A 105 -13.34 -4.77 15.47
N GLY A 106 -12.16 -5.39 15.56
CA GLY A 106 -11.41 -5.58 16.82
C GLY A 106 -10.79 -4.31 17.43
N ALA A 107 -10.73 -3.21 16.68
CA ALA A 107 -10.23 -1.90 17.15
C ALA A 107 -11.20 -0.77 16.79
N SER A 108 -11.17 0.30 17.60
CA SER A 108 -12.01 1.48 17.36
C SER A 108 -11.53 2.29 16.16
N GLU A 109 -12.41 3.14 15.62
CA GLU A 109 -12.08 4.03 14.50
C GLU A 109 -10.94 5.01 14.85
N GLU A 110 -10.86 5.46 16.12
CA GLU A 110 -9.79 6.36 16.56
C GLU A 110 -8.41 5.69 16.51
N ILE A 111 -8.32 4.41 16.90
CA ILE A 111 -7.08 3.63 16.80
C ILE A 111 -6.69 3.47 15.33
N LYS A 112 -7.66 3.13 14.48
CA LYS A 112 -7.47 2.93 13.05
C LYS A 112 -7.00 4.21 12.35
N ASP A 113 -7.65 5.34 12.64
CA ASP A 113 -7.27 6.66 12.10
C ASP A 113 -5.86 7.05 12.58
N SER A 114 -5.56 6.86 13.88
CA SER A 114 -4.22 7.10 14.43
C SER A 114 -3.14 6.27 13.75
N LEU A 115 -3.41 5.02 13.38
CA LEU A 115 -2.48 4.17 12.64
C LEU A 115 -2.25 4.68 11.20
N ILE A 116 -3.29 5.18 10.53
CA ILE A 116 -3.14 5.80 9.20
C ILE A 116 -2.26 7.06 9.31
N ASP A 117 -2.55 7.95 10.25
CA ASP A 117 -1.80 9.19 10.45
C ASP A 117 -0.34 8.91 10.82
N SER A 118 -0.11 7.98 11.75
CA SER A 118 1.22 7.52 12.13
C SER A 118 1.99 6.99 10.93
N TRP A 119 1.36 6.18 10.08
CA TRP A 119 2.00 5.64 8.88
C TRP A 119 2.38 6.72 7.87
N ILE A 120 1.50 7.69 7.63
CA ILE A 120 1.74 8.82 6.73
C ILE A 120 2.95 9.63 7.23
N MET A 121 2.98 9.94 8.54
CA MET A 121 4.05 10.73 9.16
C MET A 121 5.39 9.97 9.20
N ALA A 122 5.35 8.66 9.42
CA ALA A 122 6.56 7.83 9.56
C ALA A 122 7.09 7.30 8.22
N SER A 123 6.34 7.40 7.13
CA SER A 123 6.71 6.91 5.80
C SER A 123 6.97 8.00 4.73
N PRO A 124 7.60 9.15 5.06
CA PRO A 124 8.03 10.10 4.03
C PRO A 124 9.21 9.50 3.27
N GLY A 125 9.04 9.34 1.96
CA GLY A 125 10.05 8.76 1.07
C GLY A 125 9.88 7.25 0.83
N LEU A 126 10.46 6.80 -0.28
CA LEU A 126 10.36 5.44 -0.85
C LEU A 126 11.00 4.36 0.06
N LYS A 127 10.45 4.13 1.26
CA LYS A 127 10.72 2.90 2.03
C LYS A 127 10.39 1.70 1.14
N VAL A 128 11.37 0.83 0.92
CA VAL A 128 11.34 -0.18 -0.15
C VAL A 128 10.09 -1.05 -0.08
N ASP A 129 9.77 -1.64 1.08
CA ASP A 129 8.62 -2.54 1.18
C ASP A 129 7.27 -1.79 1.19
N ALA A 130 7.16 -0.67 1.91
CA ALA A 130 5.90 0.08 2.04
C ALA A 130 5.44 0.74 0.72
N TRP A 131 6.37 1.02 -0.19
CA TRP A 131 6.13 1.70 -1.47
C TRP A 131 6.29 0.80 -2.69
N GLU A 132 6.53 -0.49 -2.49
CA GLU A 132 6.45 -1.47 -3.56
C GLU A 132 5.03 -1.49 -4.17
N ALA A 133 4.95 -1.72 -5.48
CA ALA A 133 3.70 -1.60 -6.23
C ALA A 133 2.57 -2.48 -5.67
N TYR A 134 2.92 -3.66 -5.14
CA TYR A 134 1.94 -4.59 -4.61
C TYR A 134 1.32 -4.11 -3.27
N PRO A 135 2.10 -3.80 -2.22
CA PRO A 135 1.58 -3.16 -1.01
C PRO A 135 0.80 -1.87 -1.25
N VAL A 136 1.29 -0.99 -2.13
CA VAL A 136 0.58 0.24 -2.50
C VAL A 136 -0.80 -0.07 -3.09
N SER A 137 -0.88 -1.05 -4.01
CA SER A 137 -2.15 -1.41 -4.65
C SER A 137 -3.18 -1.91 -3.63
N LEU A 138 -2.79 -2.78 -2.69
CA LEU A 138 -3.69 -3.26 -1.65
C LEU A 138 -4.08 -2.16 -0.67
N ARG A 139 -3.12 -1.36 -0.20
CA ARG A 139 -3.37 -0.27 0.76
C ARG A 139 -4.42 0.70 0.23
N LEU A 140 -4.29 1.13 -1.03
CA LEU A 140 -5.25 2.04 -1.67
C LEU A 140 -6.68 1.49 -1.62
N VAL A 141 -6.87 0.23 -2.03
CA VAL A 141 -8.19 -0.40 -2.03
C VAL A 141 -8.76 -0.54 -0.60
N ASN A 142 -7.92 -0.90 0.37
CA ASN A 142 -8.35 -1.06 1.76
C ASN A 142 -8.68 0.26 2.44
N TRP A 143 -7.93 1.33 2.15
CA TRP A 143 -8.26 2.68 2.61
C TRP A 143 -9.57 3.17 2.01
N ILE A 144 -9.80 2.98 0.70
CA ILE A 144 -11.07 3.32 0.06
C ILE A 144 -12.24 2.58 0.74
N LYS A 145 -12.09 1.28 0.99
CA LYS A 145 -13.09 0.48 1.72
C LYS A 145 -13.35 1.03 3.11
N TYR A 146 -12.30 1.29 3.88
CA TYR A 146 -12.39 1.83 5.22
C TYR A 146 -13.15 3.17 5.24
N PHE A 147 -12.77 4.11 4.37
CA PHE A 147 -13.38 5.43 4.31
C PHE A 147 -14.81 5.45 3.77
N ILE A 148 -15.20 4.53 2.88
CA ILE A 148 -16.57 4.46 2.35
C ILE A 148 -17.52 3.72 3.30
N VAL A 149 -17.04 2.62 3.89
CA VAL A 149 -17.90 1.66 4.58
C VAL A 149 -18.02 1.97 6.08
N TYR A 150 -16.89 2.28 6.72
CA TYR A 150 -16.81 2.46 8.16
C TYR A 150 -16.84 3.94 8.53
N LYS A 151 -16.11 4.80 7.79
CA LYS A 151 -16.18 6.26 7.97
C LYS A 151 -17.40 6.88 7.25
N LYS A 152 -18.61 6.46 7.62
CA LYS A 152 -19.83 7.17 7.21
C LYS A 152 -19.97 8.44 8.05
N ASN A 153 -19.69 9.59 7.44
CA ASN A 153 -19.97 10.94 7.94
C ASN A 153 -18.96 11.55 8.93
N THR A 154 -17.80 11.95 8.42
CA THR A 154 -17.05 13.08 9.02
C THR A 154 -16.31 13.84 7.92
N ILE A 155 -17.08 14.65 7.17
CA ILE A 155 -16.60 15.81 6.41
C ILE A 155 -17.60 16.92 6.68
#